data_AF-A0A6H9YS22-F1
#
_entry.id   AF-A0A6H9YS22-F1
#
_cell.length_a   1.000
_cell.length_b   1.000
_cell.length_c   1.000
_cell.angle_alpha   90.00
_cell.angle_beta   90.00
_cell.angle_gamma   90.00
#
_symmetry.space_group_name_H-M   'P 1'
#
loop_
_entity.id
_entity.type
_entity.pdbx_description
1 polymer ?
#
loop_
_entity_poly.entity_id
_entity_poly.type
_entity_poly.pdbx_seq_one_letter_code
_entity_poly.pdbx_strand_id
1 'polypeptide(L)'
;MATPDELEKTMTLRAAVSRYDELRARDAFAEGDADVTALTQAEALELLALGEVIARKARYGRQLAVRSARRAGASWSQIGAAVGTSKQTAWETHNRWIDEQARTDLGDGHMGMGETEVAEERSLAGSPDDA
;
A
#
# COMPACT_ATOMS: atom_id res chain seq x y z
N MET A 1 -18.66 -2.59 13.62
CA MET A 1 -18.79 -2.48 12.15
C MET A 1 -17.37 -2.53 11.62
N ALA A 2 -17.05 -3.35 10.62
CA ALA A 2 -15.67 -3.49 10.17
C ALA A 2 -15.19 -2.17 9.51
N THR A 3 -14.36 -1.41 10.21
CA THR A 3 -13.72 -0.21 9.65
C THR A 3 -12.35 -0.53 9.05
N PRO A 4 -11.85 0.26 8.08
CA PRO A 4 -10.51 0.06 7.53
C PRO A 4 -9.43 0.02 8.62
N ASP A 5 -9.51 0.92 9.61
CA ASP A 5 -8.48 1.03 10.66
C ASP A 5 -8.43 -0.20 11.59
N GLU A 6 -9.58 -0.80 11.91
CA GLU A 6 -9.64 -2.03 12.71
C GLU A 6 -9.13 -3.24 11.92
N LEU A 7 -9.56 -3.36 10.65
CA LEU A 7 -9.13 -4.44 9.77
C LEU A 7 -7.63 -4.35 9.44
N GLU A 8 -7.11 -3.14 9.25
CA GLU A 8 -5.69 -2.92 8.96
C GLU A 8 -4.77 -3.41 10.08
N LYS A 9 -5.19 -3.29 11.35
CA LYS A 9 -4.45 -3.76 12.53
C LYS A 9 -4.51 -5.27 12.71
N THR A 10 -5.61 -5.90 12.29
CA THR A 10 -5.89 -7.31 12.60
C THR A 10 -5.65 -8.26 11.42
N MET A 11 -5.67 -7.75 10.19
CA MET A 11 -5.52 -8.56 8.99
C MET A 11 -4.16 -8.38 8.31
N THR A 12 -3.62 -9.49 7.82
CA THR A 12 -2.52 -9.46 6.84
C THR A 12 -3.06 -9.06 5.46
N LEU A 13 -2.19 -8.61 4.56
CA LEU A 13 -2.58 -8.31 3.17
C LEU A 13 -3.22 -9.54 2.50
N ARG A 14 -2.63 -10.73 2.68
CA ARG A 14 -3.16 -11.98 2.13
C ARG A 14 -4.58 -12.26 2.63
N ALA A 15 -4.81 -12.14 3.93
CA ALA A 15 -6.13 -12.37 4.52
C ALA A 15 -7.17 -11.37 3.99
N ALA A 16 -6.79 -10.08 3.88
CA ALA A 16 -7.68 -9.05 3.34
C ALA A 16 -8.06 -9.32 1.88
N VAL A 17 -7.10 -9.70 1.03
CA VAL A 17 -7.35 -10.05 -0.38
C VAL A 17 -8.26 -11.27 -0.49
N SER A 18 -7.99 -12.34 0.26
CA SER A 18 -8.84 -13.54 0.20
C SER A 18 -10.29 -13.23 0.58
N ARG A 19 -10.52 -12.46 1.65
CA ARG A 19 -11.88 -12.07 2.06
C ARG A 19 -12.55 -11.11 1.05
N TYR A 20 -11.79 -10.18 0.49
CA TYR A 20 -12.28 -9.28 -0.56
C TYR A 20 -12.74 -10.06 -1.79
N ASP A 21 -11.92 -11.02 -2.25
CA ASP A 21 -12.24 -11.86 -3.42
C ASP A 21 -13.49 -12.71 -3.18
N GLU A 22 -13.66 -13.29 -1.99
CA GLU A 22 -14.87 -14.04 -1.61
C GLU A 22 -16.14 -13.18 -1.69
N LEU A 23 -16.12 -12.00 -1.08
CA LEU A 23 -17.27 -11.08 -1.08
C LEU A 23 -17.53 -10.53 -2.49
N ARG A 24 -16.48 -10.20 -3.23
CA ARG A 24 -16.59 -9.68 -4.60
C ARG A 24 -17.15 -10.72 -5.57
N ALA A 25 -16.76 -11.98 -5.42
CA ALA A 25 -17.31 -13.07 -6.21
C ALA A 25 -18.82 -13.26 -5.93
N ARG A 26 -19.22 -13.31 -4.66
CA ARG A 26 -20.64 -13.41 -4.28
C ARG A 26 -21.48 -12.25 -4.82
N ASP A 27 -20.97 -11.03 -4.69
CA ASP A 27 -21.60 -9.81 -5.19
C ASP A 27 -21.83 -9.88 -6.71
N ALA A 28 -20.81 -10.30 -7.48
CA ALA A 28 -20.91 -10.43 -8.93
C ALA A 28 -21.88 -11.53 -9.39
N PHE A 29 -21.99 -12.64 -8.65
CA PHE A 29 -22.91 -13.72 -9.01
C PHE A 29 -24.35 -13.46 -8.57
N ALA A 30 -24.57 -12.74 -7.48
CA ALA A 30 -25.92 -12.40 -7.01
C ALA A 30 -26.70 -11.52 -8.01
N GLU A 31 -26.02 -10.75 -8.86
CA GLU A 31 -26.67 -9.97 -9.92
C GLU A 31 -27.23 -10.83 -11.07
N GLY A 32 -26.72 -12.06 -11.25
CA GLY A 32 -27.04 -12.93 -12.39
C GLY A 32 -27.65 -14.29 -12.03
N ASP A 33 -27.63 -14.68 -10.75
CA ASP A 33 -28.10 -15.97 -10.26
C ASP A 33 -28.96 -15.80 -9.01
N ALA A 34 -30.24 -16.15 -9.13
CA ALA A 34 -31.23 -16.01 -8.05
C ALA A 34 -30.99 -16.98 -6.87
N ASP A 35 -30.18 -18.03 -7.08
CA ASP A 35 -29.82 -18.99 -6.02
C ASP A 35 -28.61 -18.50 -5.19
N VAL A 36 -27.92 -17.44 -5.64
CA VAL A 36 -26.82 -16.82 -4.90
C VAL A 36 -27.34 -15.73 -3.97
N THR A 37 -27.06 -15.86 -2.68
CA THR A 37 -27.46 -14.86 -1.69
C THR A 37 -26.67 -13.56 -1.86
N ALA A 38 -27.39 -12.47 -2.15
CA ALA A 38 -26.84 -11.12 -2.20
C ALA A 38 -26.11 -10.73 -0.89
N LEU A 39 -25.17 -9.81 -0.99
CA LEU A 39 -24.48 -9.30 0.18
C LEU A 39 -25.46 -8.61 1.14
N THR A 40 -25.30 -8.90 2.43
CA THR A 40 -25.93 -8.08 3.47
C THR A 40 -25.32 -6.67 3.49
N GLN A 41 -26.02 -5.70 4.09
CA GLN A 41 -25.47 -4.36 4.28
C GLN A 41 -24.10 -4.37 4.98
N ALA A 42 -23.94 -5.25 5.99
CA ALA A 42 -22.69 -5.38 6.71
C ALA A 42 -21.55 -5.90 5.82
N GLU A 43 -21.82 -6.89 4.97
CA GLU A 43 -20.85 -7.44 4.02
C GLU A 43 -20.49 -6.45 2.90
N ALA A 44 -21.45 -5.66 2.42
CA ALA A 44 -21.16 -4.60 1.44
C ALA A 44 -20.23 -3.52 2.03
N LEU A 45 -20.46 -3.12 3.28
CA LEU A 45 -19.56 -2.19 3.99
C LEU A 45 -18.19 -2.84 4.28
N GLU A 46 -18.17 -4.12 4.64
CA GLU A 46 -16.93 -4.89 4.81
C GLU A 46 -16.12 -4.92 3.51
N LEU A 47 -16.76 -5.15 2.37
CA LEU A 47 -16.11 -5.16 1.04
C LEU A 47 -15.43 -3.82 0.73
N LEU A 48 -16.09 -2.69 1.03
CA LEU A 48 -15.50 -1.36 0.88
C LEU A 48 -14.29 -1.17 1.82
N ALA A 49 -14.43 -1.58 3.08
CA ALA A 49 -13.36 -1.45 4.06
C ALA A 49 -12.13 -2.29 3.69
N LEU A 50 -12.34 -3.52 3.19
CA LEU A 50 -11.28 -4.40 2.71
C LEU A 50 -10.53 -3.81 1.51
N GLY A 51 -11.25 -3.20 0.55
CA GLY A 51 -10.64 -2.53 -0.59
C GLY A 51 -9.69 -1.41 -0.18
N GLU A 52 -10.09 -0.59 0.80
CA GLU A 52 -9.22 0.46 1.37
C GLU A 52 -8.00 -0.13 2.08
N VAL A 53 -8.17 -1.19 2.90
CA VAL A 53 -7.07 -1.87 3.59
C VAL A 53 -6.05 -2.43 2.60
N ILE A 54 -6.52 -3.08 1.53
CA ILE A 54 -5.66 -3.61 0.47
C ILE A 54 -4.89 -2.46 -0.19
N ALA A 55 -5.56 -1.35 -0.53
CA ALA A 55 -4.92 -0.19 -1.13
C ALA A 55 -3.84 0.43 -0.24
N ARG A 56 -4.10 0.58 1.07
CA ARG A 56 -3.13 1.10 2.05
C ARG A 56 -1.90 0.19 2.18
N LYS A 57 -2.12 -1.10 2.40
CA LYS A 57 -1.04 -2.09 2.55
C LYS A 57 -0.22 -2.24 1.25
N ALA A 58 -0.87 -2.23 0.08
CA ALA A 58 -0.18 -2.25 -1.21
C ALA A 58 0.62 -0.97 -1.46
N ARG A 59 0.12 0.20 -1.07
CA ARG A 59 0.84 1.47 -1.17
C ARG A 59 2.08 1.48 -0.27
N TYR A 60 1.97 1.00 0.97
CA TYR A 60 3.12 0.86 1.86
C TYR A 60 4.16 -0.12 1.29
N GLY A 61 3.72 -1.32 0.90
CA GLY A 61 4.60 -2.34 0.29
C GLY A 61 5.30 -1.85 -0.99
N ARG A 62 4.63 -1.00 -1.79
CA ARG A 62 5.24 -0.37 -2.98
C ARG A 62 6.47 0.47 -2.60
N GLN A 63 6.42 1.24 -1.52
CA GLN A 63 7.56 2.09 -1.14
C GLN A 63 8.74 1.28 -0.62
N LEU A 64 8.47 0.17 0.08
CA LEU A 64 9.50 -0.81 0.42
C LEU A 64 10.12 -1.45 -0.83
N ALA A 65 9.31 -1.76 -1.84
CA ALA A 65 9.80 -2.29 -3.11
C ALA A 65 10.62 -1.25 -3.91
N VAL A 66 10.24 0.04 -3.87
CA VAL A 66 11.02 1.15 -4.45
C VAL A 66 12.39 1.24 -3.79
N ARG A 67 12.45 1.19 -2.45
CA ARG A 67 13.70 1.12 -1.67
C ARG A 67 14.57 -0.06 -2.13
N SER A 68 14.00 -1.27 -2.22
CA SER A 68 14.73 -2.44 -2.72
C SER A 68 15.21 -2.29 -4.17
N ALA A 69 14.40 -1.68 -5.04
CA ALA A 69 14.77 -1.41 -6.43
C ALA A 69 15.94 -0.41 -6.51
N ARG A 70 15.91 0.67 -5.73
CA ARG A 70 17.02 1.62 -5.63
C ARG A 70 18.30 0.95 -5.14
N ARG A 71 18.23 0.07 -4.13
CA ARG A 71 19.40 -0.71 -3.66
C ARG A 71 19.96 -1.63 -4.73
N ALA A 72 19.09 -2.18 -5.58
CA ALA A 72 19.48 -3.00 -6.72
C ALA A 72 20.01 -2.18 -7.91
N GLY A 73 20.09 -0.85 -7.79
CA GLY A 73 20.60 0.04 -8.84
C GLY A 73 19.57 0.45 -9.89
N ALA A 74 18.27 0.28 -9.64
CA ALA A 74 17.24 0.72 -10.57
C ALA A 74 17.13 2.25 -10.61
N SER A 75 17.04 2.83 -11.80
CA SER A 75 16.86 4.27 -12.00
C SER A 75 15.43 4.73 -11.70
N TRP A 76 15.24 6.02 -11.45
CA TRP A 76 13.88 6.58 -11.28
C TRP A 76 13.01 6.44 -12.53
N SER A 77 13.62 6.40 -13.71
CA SER A 77 12.90 6.13 -14.96
C SER A 77 12.37 4.69 -15.01
N GLN A 78 13.19 3.71 -14.61
CA GLN A 78 12.76 2.30 -14.53
C GLN A 78 11.68 2.11 -13.46
N ILE A 79 11.85 2.73 -12.30
CA ILE A 79 10.86 2.67 -11.20
C ILE A 79 9.55 3.33 -11.63
N GLY A 80 9.61 4.52 -12.23
CA GLY A 80 8.44 5.23 -12.75
C GLY A 80 7.67 4.38 -13.76
N ALA A 81 8.36 3.78 -14.73
CA ALA A 81 7.75 2.86 -15.70
C ALA A 81 7.09 1.65 -15.03
N ALA A 82 7.75 1.03 -14.05
CA ALA A 82 7.23 -0.16 -13.36
C ALA A 82 5.95 0.12 -12.55
N VAL A 83 5.81 1.33 -11.99
CA VAL A 83 4.62 1.72 -11.20
C VAL A 83 3.58 2.51 -12.01
N GLY A 84 3.85 2.77 -13.30
CA GLY A 84 2.94 3.47 -14.20
C GLY A 84 2.87 4.99 -13.98
N THR A 85 3.98 5.63 -13.66
CA THR A 85 4.06 7.09 -13.44
C THR A 85 5.36 7.70 -13.99
N SER A 86 5.49 9.02 -13.92
CA SER A 86 6.74 9.68 -14.34
C SER A 86 7.86 9.42 -13.32
N LYS A 87 9.12 9.50 -13.77
CA LYS A 87 10.28 9.42 -12.85
C LYS A 87 10.22 10.45 -11.73
N GLN A 88 9.76 11.67 -12.05
CA GLN A 88 9.62 12.77 -11.10
C GLN A 88 8.56 12.42 -10.04
N THR A 89 7.40 11.96 -10.48
CA THR A 89 6.32 11.57 -9.57
C THR A 89 6.72 10.39 -8.68
N ALA A 90 7.47 9.42 -9.21
CA ALA A 90 8.00 8.30 -8.43
C ALA A 90 8.97 8.79 -7.33
N TRP A 91 9.94 9.64 -7.70
CA TRP A 91 10.90 10.22 -6.78
C TRP A 91 10.22 11.06 -5.68
N GLU A 92 9.31 11.97 -6.04
CA GLU A 92 8.60 12.81 -5.08
C GLU A 92 7.73 11.98 -4.11
N THR A 93 7.05 10.95 -4.64
CA THR A 93 6.23 10.08 -3.80
C THR A 93 7.08 9.29 -2.82
N HIS A 94 8.26 8.83 -3.23
CA HIS A 94 9.17 8.12 -2.35
C HIS A 94 9.76 9.03 -1.27
N ASN A 95 10.17 10.26 -1.62
CA ASN A 95 10.69 11.22 -0.64
C ASN A 95 9.63 11.60 0.41
N ARG A 96 8.39 11.85 -0.02
CA ARG A 96 7.28 12.08 0.93
C ARG A 96 7.08 10.89 1.87
N TRP A 97 7.22 9.66 1.37
CA TRP A 97 7.14 8.46 2.21
C TRP A 97 8.29 8.39 3.23
N ILE A 98 9.53 8.73 2.84
CA ILE A 98 10.66 8.83 3.79
C ILE A 98 10.34 9.86 4.89
N ASP A 99 9.80 11.02 4.53
CA ASP A 99 9.40 12.06 5.48
C ASP A 99 8.23 11.64 6.39
N GLU A 100 7.34 10.76 5.92
CA GLU A 100 6.29 10.14 6.73
C GLU A 100 6.90 9.13 7.72
N GLN A 101 7.81 8.27 7.27
CA GLN A 101 8.49 7.30 8.16
C GLN A 101 9.33 7.97 9.25
N ALA A 102 9.97 9.11 8.93
CA ALA A 102 10.69 9.92 9.91
C ALA A 102 9.76 10.49 11.01
N ARG A 103 8.51 10.83 10.65
CA ARG A 103 7.52 11.36 11.60
C ARG A 103 6.88 10.27 12.47
N THR A 104 6.70 9.07 11.94
CA THR A 104 6.12 7.93 12.68
C THR A 104 7.05 7.44 13.82
N ASP A 105 8.37 7.59 13.66
CA ASP A 105 9.35 7.27 14.72
C ASP A 105 9.11 8.07 16.01
N LEU A 106 8.61 9.30 15.86
CA LEU A 106 8.37 10.23 16.97
C LEU A 106 7.10 9.93 17.77
N GLY A 107 6.26 8.96 17.34
CA GLY A 107 4.91 8.77 17.88
C GLY A 107 4.59 7.39 18.46
N ASP A 108 5.14 6.30 17.92
CA ASP A 108 4.62 4.94 18.21
C ASP A 108 5.70 3.85 18.40
N GLY A 109 6.93 4.24 18.74
CA GLY A 109 7.94 3.40 19.40
C GLY A 109 8.47 2.15 18.68
N HIS A 110 7.95 1.76 17.51
CA HIS A 110 8.41 0.54 16.85
C HIS A 110 8.25 0.44 15.32
N MET A 111 7.82 1.50 14.62
CA MET A 111 7.51 1.43 13.18
C MET A 111 7.98 2.67 12.38
N GLY A 112 8.96 3.42 12.90
CA GLY A 112 9.54 4.57 12.22
C GLY A 112 11.01 4.36 11.85
N MET A 113 11.52 5.23 10.97
CA MET A 113 12.95 5.29 10.65
C MET A 113 13.63 6.31 11.57
N GLY A 114 14.68 5.87 12.27
CA GLY A 114 15.54 6.80 13.01
C GLY A 114 16.30 7.75 12.09
N GLU A 115 16.83 8.85 12.63
CA GLU A 115 17.50 9.90 11.85
C GLU A 115 18.60 9.39 10.92
N THR A 116 19.40 8.40 11.37
CA THR A 116 20.45 7.78 10.54
C THR A 116 19.86 6.98 9.37
N GLU A 117 18.80 6.21 9.60
CA GLU A 117 18.15 5.44 8.54
C GLU A 117 17.51 6.38 7.51
N VAL A 118 16.91 7.48 7.95
CA VAL A 118 16.37 8.53 7.05
C VAL A 118 17.47 9.13 6.17
N ALA A 119 18.65 9.42 6.74
CA ALA A 119 19.77 9.96 5.97
C ALA A 119 20.29 8.96 4.92
N GLU A 120 20.41 7.68 5.28
CA GLU A 120 20.78 6.61 4.36
C GLU A 120 19.76 6.47 3.22
N GLU A 121 18.46 6.48 3.54
CA GLU A 121 17.40 6.39 2.54
C GLU A 121 17.36 7.59 1.61
N ARG A 122 17.60 8.80 2.12
CA ARG A 122 17.72 10.00 1.27
C ARG A 122 18.93 9.92 0.34
N SER A 123 20.06 9.41 0.84
CA SER A 123 21.24 9.19 -0.01
C SER A 123 20.98 8.15 -1.09
N LEU A 124 20.23 7.09 -0.76
CA LEU A 124 19.85 6.05 -1.71
C LEU A 124 18.83 6.55 -2.74
N ALA A 125 17.89 7.39 -2.31
CA ALA A 125 16.91 8.02 -3.17
C ALA A 125 17.59 8.91 -4.21
N GLY A 126 18.60 9.70 -3.82
CA GLY A 126 19.38 10.52 -4.77
C GLY A 126 18.53 11.53 -5.54
N SER A 127 18.99 11.92 -6.72
CA SER A 127 18.30 12.83 -7.65
C SER A 127 17.39 12.05 -8.63
N PRO A 128 16.26 12.63 -9.08
CA PRO A 128 15.44 12.02 -10.14
C PRO A 128 16.15 11.91 -11.50
N ASP A 129 17.31 12.55 -11.65
CA ASP A 129 18.16 12.50 -12.86
C ASP A 129 19.32 11.52 -12.74
N ASP A 130 19.51 10.88 -11.57
CA ASP A 130 20.55 9.87 -11.41
C ASP A 130 20.21 8.62 -12.23
N ALA A 131 21.24 8.11 -12.91
CA ALA A 131 21.15 7.01 -13.87
C ALA A 131 20.76 5.67 -13.23
#